data_AF-A2EVG2-F1
#
_entry.id   AF-A2EVG2-F1
#
_cell.length_a   1.000
_cell.length_b   1.000
_cell.length_c   1.000
_cell.angle_alpha   90.00
_cell.angle_beta   90.00
_cell.angle_gamma   90.00
#
_symmetry.space_group_name_H-M   'P 1'
#
loop_
_entity.id
_entity.type
_entity.pdbx_description
1 polymer ?
#
loop_
_entity_poly.entity_id
_entity_poly.type
_entity_poly.pdbx_seq_one_letter_code
_entity_poly.pdbx_strand_id
1 'polypeptide(L)'
;MTSQTSLSRLIQLVEEQKLDAINGTVHVWADPSSQQQVRQATTKIGSIIHDPSYFTIHKIVPNRPQNDIAQEMAQCFPRIIVCALCNTQYEDPRRWVNEVYPTYIDKIPYAEFYWCNVQIANEIEREFLDKNQILANPTVVVFKMGHLIDKFVPSIYEAAQEVVELTNPLLPSEGPKRDLGDVLAKTSAGYDPGRAAFEEREYKKKVAEEQNKRIQELLERKCIKEKIAAQRKQQSSQYNNV
;
A
#
# COMPACT_ATOMS: atom_id res chain seq x y z
N MET A 1 12.36 8.55 10.35
CA MET A 1 11.71 7.51 11.19
C MET A 1 10.44 7.06 10.48
N THR A 2 10.17 5.74 10.45
CA THR A 2 8.92 5.20 9.88
C THR A 2 7.91 5.11 10.99
N SER A 3 6.73 5.68 10.81
CA SER A 3 5.69 5.67 11.83
C SER A 3 4.61 4.66 11.47
N GLN A 4 4.19 3.83 12.42
CA GLN A 4 2.97 3.04 12.26
C GLN A 4 1.77 3.99 12.19
N THR A 5 0.88 3.77 11.23
CA THR A 5 -0.37 4.51 11.11
C THR A 5 -1.54 3.55 10.80
N SER A 6 -2.76 4.06 10.92
CA SER A 6 -3.96 3.32 10.50
C SER A 6 -4.26 3.58 9.02
N LEU A 7 -4.95 2.65 8.36
CA LEU A 7 -5.37 2.83 6.96
C LEU A 7 -6.33 4.02 6.82
N SER A 8 -7.27 4.16 7.75
CA SER A 8 -8.12 5.36 7.86
C SER A 8 -7.33 6.68 7.95
N ARG A 9 -6.24 6.74 8.73
CA ARG A 9 -5.39 7.95 8.80
C ARG A 9 -4.61 8.18 7.52
N LEU A 10 -4.13 7.11 6.86
CA LEU A 10 -3.49 7.23 5.54
C LEU A 10 -4.45 7.84 4.52
N ILE A 11 -5.71 7.40 4.48
CA ILE A 11 -6.73 7.95 3.58
C ILE A 11 -6.91 9.46 3.84
N GLN A 12 -7.01 9.86 5.11
CA GLN A 12 -7.11 11.27 5.48
C GLN A 12 -5.87 12.06 5.04
N LEU A 13 -4.66 11.54 5.26
CA LEU A 13 -3.41 12.19 4.83
C LEU A 13 -3.37 12.41 3.31
N VAL A 14 -3.84 11.44 2.52
CA VAL A 14 -3.92 11.55 1.05
C VAL A 14 -4.92 12.64 0.64
N GLU A 15 -6.07 12.73 1.30
CA GLU A 15 -7.04 13.81 1.03
C GLU A 15 -6.55 15.18 1.52
N GLU A 16 -5.90 15.27 2.68
CA GLU A 16 -5.22 16.48 3.18
C GLU A 16 -4.21 16.98 2.14
N GLN A 17 -3.36 16.07 1.62
CA GLN A 17 -2.37 16.37 0.58
C GLN A 17 -3.00 16.89 -0.71
N LYS A 18 -4.19 16.39 -1.08
CA LYS A 18 -4.95 16.86 -2.24
C LYS A 18 -5.47 18.27 -2.04
N LEU A 19 -6.02 18.55 -0.86
CA LEU A 19 -6.51 19.89 -0.49
C LEU A 19 -5.35 20.90 -0.44
N ASP A 20 -4.20 20.51 0.11
CA ASP A 20 -2.98 21.31 0.13
C ASP A 20 -2.47 21.60 -1.29
N ALA A 21 -2.59 20.65 -2.22
CA ALA A 21 -2.20 20.87 -3.61
C ALA A 21 -3.13 21.84 -4.36
N ILE A 22 -4.43 21.85 -4.03
CA ILE A 22 -5.42 22.74 -4.66
C ILE A 22 -5.39 24.15 -4.06
N ASN A 23 -5.31 24.23 -2.72
CA ASN A 23 -5.40 25.48 -1.96
C ASN A 23 -4.02 26.01 -1.53
N GLY A 24 -2.94 25.37 -1.98
CA GLY A 24 -1.58 25.74 -1.61
C GLY A 24 -1.17 27.11 -2.14
N THR A 25 -0.18 27.71 -1.48
CA THR A 25 0.39 28.98 -1.94
C THR A 25 1.35 28.76 -3.10
N VAL A 26 1.43 29.73 -4.01
CA VAL A 26 2.45 29.79 -5.05
C VAL A 26 3.75 30.31 -4.45
N HIS A 27 4.76 29.46 -4.43
CA HIS A 27 6.10 29.81 -3.95
C HIS A 27 6.92 30.44 -5.08
N VAL A 28 7.36 31.68 -4.86
CA VAL A 28 8.14 32.46 -5.85
C VAL A 28 9.53 32.72 -5.31
N TRP A 29 10.53 32.34 -6.09
CA TRP A 29 11.93 32.53 -5.74
C TRP A 29 12.48 33.71 -6.52
N ALA A 30 13.02 34.70 -5.79
CA ALA A 30 13.53 35.92 -6.39
C ALA A 30 14.90 36.28 -5.82
N ASP A 31 15.75 36.76 -6.72
CA ASP A 31 16.99 37.42 -6.34
C ASP A 31 16.73 38.70 -5.53
N PRO A 32 17.67 39.11 -4.66
CA PRO A 32 17.50 40.31 -3.85
C PRO A 32 17.24 41.58 -4.69
N SER A 33 17.80 41.65 -5.90
CA SER A 33 17.66 42.80 -6.81
C SER A 33 16.28 42.90 -7.46
N SER A 34 15.57 41.78 -7.64
CA SER A 34 14.23 41.73 -8.28
C SER A 34 13.08 41.57 -7.29
N GLN A 35 13.39 41.30 -6.01
CA GLN A 35 12.41 40.99 -4.97
C GLN A 35 11.29 42.04 -4.84
N GLN A 36 11.62 43.33 -4.89
CA GLN A 36 10.61 44.38 -4.71
C GLN A 36 9.62 44.42 -5.87
N GLN A 37 10.09 44.26 -7.10
CA GLN A 37 9.24 44.20 -8.29
C GLN A 37 8.37 42.94 -8.26
N VAL A 38 8.92 41.79 -7.88
CA VAL A 38 8.17 40.55 -7.70
C VAL A 38 7.07 40.73 -6.64
N ARG A 39 7.40 41.31 -5.47
CA ARG A 39 6.41 41.61 -4.42
C ARG A 39 5.26 42.47 -4.94
N GLN A 40 5.56 43.52 -5.69
CA GLN A 40 4.51 44.38 -6.27
C GLN A 40 3.61 43.61 -7.24
N ALA A 41 4.21 42.79 -8.12
CA ALA A 41 3.47 41.97 -9.06
C ALA A 41 2.57 40.94 -8.36
N THR A 42 3.11 40.21 -7.37
CA THR A 42 2.34 39.22 -6.61
C THR A 42 1.22 39.84 -5.78
N THR A 43 1.44 41.02 -5.18
CA THR A 43 0.37 41.74 -4.45
C THR A 43 -0.74 42.18 -5.39
N LYS A 44 -0.38 42.67 -6.59
CA LYS A 44 -1.37 43.04 -7.61
C LYS A 44 -2.19 41.83 -8.05
N ILE A 45 -1.55 40.70 -8.34
CA ILE A 45 -2.25 39.47 -8.71
C ILE A 45 -3.10 38.96 -7.53
N GLY A 46 -2.54 38.94 -6.32
CA GLY A 46 -3.21 38.59 -5.07
C GLY A 46 -4.51 39.38 -4.84
N SER A 47 -4.51 40.67 -5.20
CA SER A 47 -5.71 41.50 -5.11
C SER A 47 -6.82 41.10 -6.09
N ILE A 48 -6.48 40.55 -7.26
CA ILE A 48 -7.44 40.08 -8.28
C ILE A 48 -8.09 38.78 -7.83
N ILE A 49 -7.31 37.88 -7.23
CA ILE A 49 -7.80 36.60 -6.68
C ILE A 49 -8.40 36.75 -5.28
N HIS A 50 -8.41 37.95 -4.71
CA HIS A 50 -8.87 38.26 -3.36
C HIS A 50 -8.19 37.45 -2.23
N ASP A 51 -6.95 37.03 -2.46
CA ASP A 51 -6.11 36.32 -1.49
C ASP A 51 -4.70 36.95 -1.45
N PRO A 52 -4.41 37.80 -0.46
CA PRO A 52 -3.10 38.44 -0.32
C PRO A 52 -2.00 37.46 0.15
N SER A 53 -2.37 36.28 0.67
CA SER A 53 -1.46 35.22 1.11
C SER A 53 -1.18 34.16 0.04
N TYR A 54 -1.80 34.26 -1.13
CA TYR A 54 -1.65 33.28 -2.19
C TYR A 54 -0.21 33.10 -2.69
N PHE A 55 0.63 34.15 -2.59
CA PHE A 55 2.03 34.09 -3.00
C PHE A 55 2.98 34.17 -1.80
N THR A 56 3.89 33.20 -1.70
CA THR A 56 4.99 33.21 -0.72
C THR A 56 6.29 33.50 -1.46
N ILE A 57 6.96 34.61 -1.11
CA ILE A 57 8.20 35.03 -1.78
C ILE A 57 9.43 34.67 -0.95
N HIS A 58 10.27 33.82 -1.50
CA HIS A 58 11.54 33.39 -0.92
C HIS A 58 12.69 34.19 -1.52
N LYS A 59 13.68 34.52 -0.67
CA LYS A 59 14.88 35.26 -1.08
C LYS A 59 16.03 34.30 -1.31
N ILE A 60 16.64 34.36 -2.49
CA ILE A 60 17.89 33.67 -2.76
C ILE A 60 19.02 34.48 -2.11
N VAL A 61 19.59 33.97 -1.02
CA VAL A 61 20.70 34.62 -0.31
C VAL A 61 22.02 34.01 -0.79
N PRO A 62 23.01 34.82 -1.22
CA PRO A 62 24.34 34.31 -1.55
C PRO A 62 24.97 33.61 -0.33
N ASN A 63 25.78 32.57 -0.58
CA ASN A 63 26.53 31.81 0.44
C ASN A 63 25.69 31.00 1.43
N ARG A 64 24.41 30.76 1.15
CA ARG A 64 23.60 29.83 1.96
C ARG A 64 23.96 28.37 1.61
N PRO A 65 24.06 27.45 2.60
CA PRO A 65 24.32 26.05 2.33
C PRO A 65 23.29 25.46 1.35
N GLN A 66 23.76 24.67 0.38
CA GLN A 66 22.88 24.05 -0.63
C GLN A 66 21.80 23.15 0.00
N ASN A 67 22.14 22.46 1.08
CA ASN A 67 21.17 21.64 1.81
C ASN A 67 20.02 22.47 2.37
N ASP A 68 20.27 23.64 2.95
CA ASP A 68 19.21 24.50 3.50
C ASP A 68 18.27 25.00 2.41
N ILE A 69 18.82 25.32 1.24
CA ILE A 69 18.04 25.71 0.06
C ILE A 69 17.17 24.54 -0.41
N ALA A 70 17.73 23.34 -0.50
CA ALA A 70 16.99 22.14 -0.90
C ALA A 70 15.89 21.76 0.11
N GLN A 71 16.14 21.92 1.42
CA GLN A 71 15.13 21.71 2.46
C GLN A 71 13.97 22.70 2.32
N GLU A 72 14.27 23.97 2.09
CA GLU A 72 13.25 25.00 1.91
C GLU A 72 12.44 24.77 0.62
N MET A 73 13.10 24.38 -0.50
CA MET A 73 12.37 23.96 -1.72
C MET A 73 11.44 22.81 -1.44
N ALA A 74 11.93 21.78 -0.75
CA ALA A 74 11.16 20.58 -0.51
C ALA A 74 9.91 20.87 0.33
N GLN A 75 9.98 21.84 1.24
CA GLN A 75 8.82 22.31 2.02
C GLN A 75 7.78 23.07 1.20
N CYS A 76 8.15 23.63 0.04
CA CYS A 76 7.22 24.32 -0.86
C CYS A 76 6.34 23.36 -1.68
N PHE A 77 6.65 22.07 -1.72
CA PHE A 77 5.88 21.10 -2.48
C PHE A 77 5.03 20.23 -1.54
N PRO A 78 3.82 19.82 -1.97
CA PRO A 78 3.05 18.82 -1.24
C PRO A 78 3.89 17.57 -0.97
N ARG A 79 3.96 17.18 0.29
CA ARG A 79 4.87 16.15 0.85
C ARG A 79 4.67 14.83 0.15
N ILE A 80 5.70 14.05 -0.17
CA ILE A 80 5.51 12.70 -0.74
C ILE A 80 5.18 11.74 0.41
N ILE A 81 4.10 10.97 0.29
CA ILE A 81 3.73 9.94 1.28
C ILE A 81 4.12 8.58 0.72
N VAL A 82 5.04 7.90 1.39
CA VAL A 82 5.41 6.51 1.10
C VAL A 82 4.84 5.65 2.23
N CYS A 83 3.97 4.69 1.91
CA CYS A 83 3.37 3.84 2.91
C CYS A 83 3.52 2.35 2.56
N ALA A 84 4.02 1.57 3.51
CA ALA A 84 3.98 0.11 3.44
C ALA A 84 2.64 -0.41 3.97
N LEU A 85 1.85 -1.05 3.12
CA LEU A 85 0.63 -1.77 3.49
C LEU A 85 1.01 -3.24 3.71
N CYS A 86 0.83 -3.75 4.92
CA CYS A 86 1.21 -5.12 5.25
C CYS A 86 0.24 -5.77 6.24
N ASN A 87 0.01 -7.06 6.10
CA ASN A 87 -0.63 -7.86 7.15
C ASN A 87 0.47 -8.51 7.99
N THR A 88 0.63 -8.00 9.22
CA THR A 88 1.68 -8.45 10.16
C THR A 88 1.32 -9.75 10.89
N GLN A 89 0.20 -10.42 10.57
CA GLN A 89 -0.05 -11.79 11.06
C GLN A 89 0.98 -12.77 10.51
N TYR A 90 1.53 -12.49 9.32
CA TYR A 90 2.60 -13.27 8.72
C TYR A 90 3.97 -12.78 9.24
N GLU A 91 4.87 -13.73 9.50
CA GLU A 91 6.19 -13.44 10.08
C GLU A 91 7.07 -12.62 9.11
N ASP A 92 7.12 -12.99 7.83
CA ASP A 92 7.99 -12.30 6.88
C ASP A 92 7.62 -10.82 6.71
N PRO A 93 6.35 -10.43 6.43
CA PRO A 93 5.99 -9.02 6.28
C PRO A 93 6.20 -8.23 7.57
N ARG A 94 5.95 -8.85 8.73
CA ARG A 94 6.23 -8.25 10.05
C ARG A 94 7.73 -7.99 10.22
N ARG A 95 8.58 -8.93 9.87
CA ARG A 95 10.03 -8.76 9.96
C ARG A 95 10.51 -7.68 9.00
N TRP A 96 10.06 -7.72 7.75
CA TRP A 96 10.43 -6.76 6.72
C TRP A 96 10.09 -5.31 7.11
N VAL A 97 8.87 -5.06 7.57
CA VAL A 97 8.43 -3.70 7.91
C VAL A 97 9.18 -3.12 9.12
N ASN A 98 9.66 -3.98 10.02
CA ASN A 98 10.38 -3.55 11.23
C ASN A 98 11.90 -3.44 11.02
N GLU A 99 12.50 -4.33 10.22
CA GLU A 99 13.97 -4.40 10.06
C GLU A 99 14.47 -3.73 8.77
N VAL A 100 13.74 -3.90 7.66
CA VAL A 100 14.23 -3.51 6.32
C VAL A 100 13.61 -2.21 5.86
N TYR A 101 12.29 -2.06 5.99
CA TYR A 101 11.57 -0.88 5.51
C TYR A 101 12.13 0.45 6.06
N PRO A 102 12.54 0.56 7.35
CA PRO A 102 13.09 1.80 7.87
C PRO A 102 14.41 2.24 7.23
N THR A 103 15.16 1.31 6.63
CA THR A 103 16.43 1.61 5.96
C THR A 103 16.25 2.38 4.64
N TYR A 104 15.03 2.48 4.10
CA TYR A 104 14.75 3.23 2.87
C TYR A 104 14.54 4.73 3.11
N ILE A 105 14.35 5.17 4.35
CA ILE A 105 14.07 6.58 4.68
C ILE A 105 15.18 7.49 4.16
N ASP A 106 16.42 7.10 4.39
CA ASP A 106 17.58 7.93 4.05
C ASP A 106 17.81 8.01 2.53
N LYS A 107 17.13 7.17 1.74
CA LYS A 107 17.25 7.14 0.28
C LYS A 107 16.31 8.11 -0.43
N ILE A 108 15.19 8.48 0.21
CA ILE A 108 14.20 9.41 -0.37
C ILE A 108 14.05 10.58 0.61
N PRO A 109 14.96 11.57 0.54
CA PRO A 109 14.86 12.73 1.40
C PRO A 109 13.53 13.46 1.14
N TYR A 110 12.94 14.01 2.19
CA TYR A 110 11.70 14.80 2.15
C TYR A 110 10.41 14.02 1.85
N ALA A 111 10.46 12.69 1.86
CA ALA A 111 9.27 11.86 1.90
C ALA A 111 8.90 11.48 3.34
N GLU A 112 7.60 11.41 3.62
CA GLU A 112 7.08 10.87 4.86
C GLU A 112 6.86 9.36 4.71
N PHE A 113 7.43 8.58 5.62
CA PHE A 113 7.34 7.14 5.59
C PHE A 113 6.41 6.62 6.68
N TYR A 114 5.43 5.84 6.25
CA TYR A 114 4.44 5.21 7.12
C TYR A 114 4.35 3.72 6.86
N TRP A 115 3.79 2.98 7.81
CA TRP A 115 3.32 1.64 7.53
C TRP A 115 1.97 1.37 8.20
N CYS A 116 1.12 0.60 7.53
CA CYS A 116 -0.21 0.24 7.97
C CYS A 116 -0.31 -1.27 8.15
N ASN A 117 -0.85 -1.68 9.30
CA ASN A 117 -1.24 -3.06 9.52
C ASN A 117 -2.65 -3.30 8.97
N VAL A 118 -2.77 -4.01 7.85
CA VAL A 118 -4.03 -4.28 7.16
C VAL A 118 -4.53 -5.67 7.59
N GLN A 119 -5.05 -5.79 8.81
CA GLN A 119 -5.60 -7.06 9.32
C GLN A 119 -7.13 -7.13 9.19
N ILE A 120 -7.80 -6.01 9.43
CA ILE A 120 -9.25 -5.88 9.39
C ILE A 120 -9.54 -4.50 8.80
N ALA A 121 -9.85 -4.46 7.51
CA ALA A 121 -10.30 -3.25 6.84
C ALA A 121 -11.83 -3.14 6.96
N ASN A 122 -12.32 -1.97 7.39
CA ASN A 122 -13.74 -1.63 7.25
C ASN A 122 -14.12 -1.42 5.76
N GLU A 123 -15.39 -1.18 5.45
CA GLU A 123 -15.87 -1.05 4.07
C GLU A 123 -15.16 0.05 3.27
N ILE A 124 -14.94 1.23 3.89
CA ILE A 124 -14.24 2.38 3.28
C ILE A 124 -12.78 2.02 2.98
N GLU A 125 -12.13 1.36 3.93
CA GLU A 125 -10.74 0.92 3.80
C GLU A 125 -10.59 -0.14 2.71
N ARG A 126 -11.56 -1.04 2.54
CA ARG A 126 -11.59 -2.02 1.45
C ARG A 126 -11.75 -1.34 0.10
N GLU A 127 -12.69 -0.40 -0.02
CA GLU A 127 -12.88 0.37 -1.25
C GLU A 127 -11.58 1.11 -1.64
N PHE A 128 -10.87 1.68 -0.66
CA PHE A 128 -9.57 2.30 -0.89
C PHE A 128 -8.53 1.31 -1.42
N LEU A 129 -8.42 0.12 -0.83
CA LEU A 129 -7.48 -0.92 -1.29
C LEU A 129 -7.82 -1.40 -2.71
N ASP A 130 -9.11 -1.61 -2.99
CA ASP A 130 -9.60 -2.08 -4.30
C ASP A 130 -9.42 -1.01 -5.38
N LYS A 131 -9.77 0.25 -5.09
CA LYS A 131 -9.58 1.40 -5.99
C LYS A 131 -8.13 1.56 -6.40
N ASN A 132 -7.19 1.36 -5.48
CA ASN A 132 -5.76 1.44 -5.74
C ASN A 132 -5.17 0.10 -6.24
N GLN A 133 -6.00 -0.94 -6.37
CA GLN A 133 -5.67 -2.33 -6.73
C GLN A 133 -4.44 -2.84 -5.94
N ILE A 134 -4.53 -2.78 -4.62
CA ILE A 134 -3.51 -3.30 -3.71
C ILE A 134 -3.81 -4.78 -3.47
N LEU A 135 -3.13 -5.65 -4.22
CA LEU A 135 -3.43 -7.09 -4.29
C LEU A 135 -2.32 -7.98 -3.70
N ALA A 136 -1.33 -7.42 -3.03
CA ALA A 136 -0.17 -8.17 -2.54
C ALA A 136 0.20 -7.78 -1.10
N ASN A 137 0.82 -8.71 -0.38
CA ASN A 137 1.27 -8.50 0.99
C ASN A 137 2.78 -8.81 1.12
N PRO A 138 3.63 -7.83 1.49
CA PRO A 138 3.35 -6.41 1.62
C PRO A 138 3.24 -5.70 0.25
N THR A 139 2.60 -4.53 0.21
CA THR A 139 2.64 -3.61 -0.93
C THR A 139 3.10 -2.24 -0.45
N VAL A 140 4.02 -1.61 -1.16
CA VAL A 140 4.38 -0.20 -0.94
C VAL A 140 3.58 0.66 -1.90
N VAL A 141 2.99 1.73 -1.39
CA VAL A 141 2.25 2.73 -2.15
C VAL A 141 2.91 4.09 -1.98
N VAL A 142 2.98 4.86 -3.07
CA VAL A 142 3.59 6.19 -3.11
C VAL A 142 2.54 7.18 -3.58
N PHE A 143 2.21 8.16 -2.72
CA PHE A 143 1.25 9.21 -3.02
C PHE A 143 1.92 10.57 -3.17
N LYS A 144 1.49 11.34 -4.17
CA LYS A 144 1.86 12.74 -4.38
C LYS A 144 0.63 13.55 -4.79
N MET A 145 0.40 14.68 -4.14
CA MET A 145 -0.74 15.59 -4.39
C MET A 145 -2.11 14.91 -4.33
N GLY A 146 -2.28 13.90 -3.47
CA GLY A 146 -3.51 13.13 -3.35
C GLY A 146 -3.68 12.01 -4.39
N HIS A 147 -2.67 11.78 -5.22
CA HIS A 147 -2.71 10.77 -6.27
C HIS A 147 -1.72 9.65 -6.00
N LEU A 148 -2.13 8.41 -6.26
CA LEU A 148 -1.21 7.28 -6.30
C LEU A 148 -0.29 7.45 -7.52
N ILE A 149 1.00 7.62 -7.26
CA ILE A 149 2.04 7.76 -8.29
C ILE A 149 2.60 6.42 -8.66
N ASP A 150 2.85 5.58 -7.65
CA ASP A 150 3.45 4.28 -7.85
C ASP A 150 2.99 3.31 -6.76
N LYS A 151 3.02 2.02 -7.11
CA LYS A 151 2.84 0.92 -6.18
C LYS A 151 3.72 -0.24 -6.61
N PHE A 152 4.35 -0.88 -5.64
CA PHE A 152 5.22 -2.01 -5.93
C PHE A 152 5.27 -2.98 -4.76
N VAL A 153 5.64 -4.21 -5.07
CA VAL A 153 5.84 -5.27 -4.08
C VAL A 153 7.35 -5.41 -3.88
N PRO A 154 7.85 -5.41 -2.64
CA PRO A 154 9.28 -5.53 -2.39
C PRO A 154 9.86 -6.82 -3.01
N SER A 155 11.01 -6.72 -3.66
CA SER A 155 11.62 -7.79 -4.48
C SER A 155 11.93 -9.10 -3.74
N ILE A 156 12.10 -9.07 -2.42
CA ILE A 156 12.13 -10.27 -1.57
C ILE A 156 10.86 -11.15 -1.69
N TYR A 157 9.75 -10.58 -2.16
CA TYR A 157 8.49 -11.27 -2.43
C TYR A 157 8.19 -11.49 -3.93
N GLU A 158 8.97 -10.89 -4.85
CA GLU A 158 8.78 -11.09 -6.30
C GLU A 158 9.02 -12.56 -6.70
N ALA A 159 9.89 -13.29 -5.99
CA ALA A 159 10.12 -14.72 -6.21
C ALA A 159 8.95 -15.62 -5.76
N ALA A 160 8.01 -15.09 -4.96
CA ALA A 160 6.86 -15.83 -4.43
C ALA A 160 5.54 -15.55 -5.17
N GLN A 161 5.55 -14.63 -6.15
CA GLN A 161 4.33 -14.04 -6.73
C GLN A 161 3.83 -14.67 -8.04
N GLU A 162 4.43 -15.75 -8.55
CA GLU A 162 4.01 -16.31 -9.84
C GLU A 162 2.60 -16.93 -9.84
N VAL A 163 1.91 -17.10 -8.69
CA VAL A 163 0.51 -17.55 -8.66
C VAL A 163 -0.23 -17.02 -7.43
N VAL A 164 -0.86 -15.85 -7.53
CA VAL A 164 -2.03 -15.50 -6.68
C VAL A 164 -3.05 -14.73 -7.53
N GLU A 165 -3.89 -15.46 -8.26
CA GLU A 165 -5.09 -14.88 -8.87
C GLU A 165 -6.29 -15.00 -7.91
N LEU A 166 -7.06 -13.90 -7.85
CA LEU A 166 -8.46 -13.75 -7.39
C LEU A 166 -8.78 -13.56 -5.90
N THR A 167 -7.81 -13.56 -4.97
CA THR A 167 -8.08 -13.15 -3.58
C THR A 167 -7.00 -12.22 -3.05
N ASN A 168 -7.40 -11.04 -2.53
CA ASN A 168 -6.48 -10.06 -1.97
C ASN A 168 -5.83 -10.65 -0.68
N PRO A 169 -4.53 -11.00 -0.69
CA PRO A 169 -3.85 -11.65 0.44
C PRO A 169 -3.68 -10.72 1.65
N LEU A 170 -4.00 -9.43 1.51
CA LEU A 170 -4.07 -8.48 2.63
C LEU A 170 -5.31 -8.68 3.48
N LEU A 171 -6.39 -9.21 2.91
CA LEU A 171 -7.66 -9.41 3.62
C LEU A 171 -7.83 -10.90 3.94
N PRO A 172 -8.21 -11.28 5.17
CA PRO A 172 -8.61 -12.65 5.43
C PRO A 172 -9.77 -13.00 4.48
N SER A 173 -9.73 -14.19 3.85
CA SER A 173 -10.71 -14.61 2.85
C SER A 173 -12.12 -14.34 3.36
N GLU A 174 -12.91 -13.54 2.64
CA GLU A 174 -14.31 -13.34 2.99
C GLU A 174 -14.99 -14.71 3.02
N GLY A 175 -15.51 -15.10 4.19
CA GLY A 175 -16.51 -16.16 4.24
C GLY A 175 -17.66 -15.77 3.29
N PRO A 176 -18.31 -16.73 2.63
CA PRO A 176 -19.33 -16.42 1.62
C PRO A 176 -20.38 -15.51 2.23
N LYS A 177 -20.66 -14.40 1.54
CA LYS A 177 -21.72 -13.44 1.90
C LYS A 177 -22.98 -14.24 2.20
N ARG A 178 -23.42 -14.23 3.46
CA ARG A 178 -24.73 -14.78 3.82
C ARG A 178 -25.76 -13.97 3.06
N ASP A 179 -26.45 -14.61 2.14
CA ASP A 179 -27.55 -14.00 1.42
C ASP A 179 -28.58 -13.55 2.46
N LEU A 180 -28.88 -12.25 2.54
CA LEU A 180 -29.80 -11.71 3.54
C LEU A 180 -31.20 -12.34 3.42
N GLY A 181 -31.54 -12.87 2.23
CA GLY A 181 -32.78 -13.62 1.99
C GLY A 181 -32.88 -14.93 2.76
N ASP A 182 -31.76 -15.61 3.02
CA ASP A 182 -31.73 -16.92 3.68
C ASP A 182 -31.83 -16.82 5.21
N VAL A 183 -31.45 -15.67 5.78
CA VAL A 183 -31.57 -15.39 7.22
C VAL A 183 -33.01 -15.03 7.58
N LEU A 184 -33.74 -14.35 6.68
CA LEU A 184 -35.15 -13.97 6.90
C LEU A 184 -36.14 -15.12 6.64
N ALA A 185 -35.79 -16.09 5.78
CA ALA A 185 -36.63 -17.27 5.54
C ALA A 185 -36.54 -18.32 6.67
N LYS A 186 -35.44 -18.34 7.44
CA LYS A 186 -35.22 -19.32 8.53
C LYS A 186 -35.69 -18.86 9.90
N THR A 187 -36.05 -17.59 10.08
CA THR A 187 -36.64 -17.08 11.34
C THR A 187 -38.10 -17.50 11.54
N SER A 188 -38.76 -18.10 10.55
CA SER A 188 -40.17 -18.53 10.65
C SER A 188 -40.39 -20.04 10.85
N ALA A 189 -39.35 -20.86 10.75
CA ALA A 189 -39.45 -22.32 10.97
C ALA A 189 -38.55 -22.73 12.14
N GLY A 190 -39.16 -23.37 13.14
CA GLY A 190 -38.57 -23.69 14.44
C GLY A 190 -37.11 -24.14 14.39
N TYR A 191 -36.27 -23.42 15.15
CA TYR A 191 -34.86 -23.71 15.35
C TYR A 191 -34.70 -25.06 16.08
N ASP A 192 -34.22 -26.08 15.37
CA ASP A 192 -33.80 -27.36 15.95
C ASP A 192 -32.27 -27.32 16.22
N PRO A 193 -31.84 -27.22 17.49
CA PRO A 193 -30.43 -27.10 17.85
C PRO A 193 -29.59 -28.31 17.44
N GLY A 194 -30.20 -29.50 17.32
CA GLY A 194 -29.51 -30.73 16.93
C GLY A 194 -29.08 -30.72 15.46
N ARG A 195 -29.91 -30.11 14.60
CA ARG A 195 -29.64 -29.99 13.16
C ARG A 195 -28.54 -28.98 12.85
N ALA A 196 -28.52 -27.85 13.56
CA ALA A 196 -27.49 -26.83 13.40
C ALA A 196 -26.09 -27.34 13.77
N ALA A 197 -25.98 -28.11 14.87
CA ALA A 197 -24.71 -28.70 15.29
C ALA A 197 -24.20 -29.81 14.35
N PHE A 198 -25.12 -30.56 13.72
CA PHE A 198 -24.79 -31.56 12.71
C PHE A 198 -24.32 -30.91 11.39
N GLU A 199 -25.04 -29.90 10.91
CA GLU A 199 -24.69 -29.13 9.71
C GLU A 199 -23.33 -28.41 9.89
N GLU A 200 -23.04 -27.88 11.09
CA GLU A 200 -21.74 -27.27 11.39
C GLU A 200 -20.58 -28.28 11.40
N ARG A 201 -20.81 -29.51 11.89
CA ARG A 201 -19.80 -30.58 11.87
C ARG A 201 -19.54 -31.10 10.46
N GLU A 202 -20.58 -31.36 9.69
CA GLU A 202 -20.47 -31.75 8.28
C GLU A 202 -19.77 -30.67 7.45
N TYR A 203 -20.08 -29.40 7.71
CA TYR A 203 -19.43 -28.25 7.07
C TYR A 203 -17.93 -28.20 7.39
N LYS A 204 -17.55 -28.27 8.67
CA LYS A 204 -16.13 -28.30 9.08
C LYS A 204 -15.38 -29.48 8.48
N LYS A 205 -16.05 -30.64 8.36
CA LYS A 205 -15.47 -31.84 7.75
C LYS A 205 -15.23 -31.66 6.25
N LYS A 206 -16.18 -31.10 5.51
CA LYS A 206 -16.02 -30.81 4.07
C LYS A 206 -14.92 -29.78 3.80
N VAL A 207 -14.83 -28.73 4.62
CA VAL A 207 -13.75 -27.72 4.51
C VAL A 207 -12.38 -28.35 4.75
N ALA A 208 -12.26 -29.21 5.77
CA ALA A 208 -11.01 -29.92 6.07
C ALA A 208 -10.63 -30.94 4.98
N GLU A 209 -11.60 -31.68 4.42
CA GLU A 209 -11.37 -32.62 3.33
C GLU A 209 -10.94 -31.90 2.04
N GLU A 210 -11.54 -30.75 1.71
CA GLU A 210 -11.16 -29.97 0.52
C GLU A 210 -9.77 -29.32 0.68
N GLN A 211 -9.44 -28.83 1.88
CA GLN A 211 -8.10 -28.34 2.19
C GLN A 211 -7.04 -29.46 2.09
N ASN A 212 -7.32 -30.64 2.65
CA ASN A 212 -6.40 -31.78 2.58
C ASN A 212 -6.21 -32.29 1.14
N LYS A 213 -7.26 -32.28 0.32
CA LYS A 213 -7.17 -32.66 -1.10
C LYS A 213 -6.28 -31.68 -1.88
N ARG A 214 -6.43 -30.37 -1.64
CA ARG A 214 -5.57 -29.35 -2.26
C ARG A 214 -4.11 -29.49 -1.81
N ILE A 215 -3.86 -29.79 -0.54
CA ILE A 215 -2.50 -30.03 -0.03
C ILE A 215 -1.86 -31.25 -0.71
N GLN A 216 -2.61 -32.35 -0.90
CA GLN A 216 -2.11 -33.53 -1.62
C GLN A 216 -1.79 -33.24 -3.09
N GLU A 217 -2.68 -32.56 -3.81
CA GLU A 217 -2.43 -32.19 -5.21
C GLU A 217 -1.19 -31.28 -5.37
N LEU A 218 -0.92 -30.40 -4.39
CA LEU A 218 0.27 -29.55 -4.37
C LEU A 218 1.56 -30.34 -4.11
N LEU A 219 1.52 -31.32 -3.20
CA LEU A 219 2.67 -32.19 -2.92
C LEU A 219 3.01 -33.08 -4.12
N GLU A 220 2.01 -33.61 -4.83
CA GLU A 220 2.21 -34.39 -6.05
C GLU A 220 2.83 -33.55 -7.18
N ARG A 221 2.34 -32.32 -7.38
CA ARG A 221 2.93 -31.39 -8.36
C ARG A 221 4.37 -31.01 -8.01
N LYS A 222 4.69 -30.85 -6.73
CA LYS A 222 6.07 -30.59 -6.28
C LYS A 222 7.00 -31.76 -6.59
N CYS A 223 6.55 -32.98 -6.31
CA CYS A 223 7.30 -34.22 -6.61
C CYS A 223 7.57 -34.37 -8.12
N ILE A 224 6.60 -34.05 -8.97
CA ILE A 224 6.77 -34.09 -10.44
C ILE A 224 7.80 -33.06 -10.90
N LYS A 225 7.75 -31.83 -10.37
CA LYS A 225 8.72 -30.76 -10.72
C LYS A 225 10.15 -31.11 -10.30
N GLU A 226 10.34 -31.70 -9.12
CA GLU A 226 11.65 -32.17 -8.66
C GLU A 226 12.21 -33.28 -9.56
N LYS A 227 11.36 -34.20 -10.01
CA LYS A 227 11.76 -35.24 -11.00
C LYS A 227 12.18 -34.64 -12.34
N ILE A 228 11.45 -33.63 -12.85
CA ILE A 228 11.79 -32.94 -14.10
C ILE A 228 13.10 -32.16 -13.97
N ALA A 229 13.32 -31.49 -12.83
CA ALA A 229 14.56 -30.76 -12.56
C ALA A 229 15.78 -31.70 -12.44
N ALA A 230 15.61 -32.86 -11.81
CA ALA A 230 16.64 -33.89 -11.72
C ALA A 230 16.98 -34.47 -13.11
N GLN A 231 15.98 -34.75 -13.95
CA GLN A 231 16.21 -35.19 -15.34
C GLN A 231 16.95 -34.14 -16.18
N ARG A 232 16.59 -32.86 -16.07
CA ARG A 232 17.30 -31.77 -16.77
C ARG A 232 18.75 -31.61 -16.31
N LYS A 233 19.04 -31.81 -15.02
CA LYS A 233 20.41 -31.83 -14.49
C LYS A 233 21.22 -33.02 -14.99
N GLN A 234 20.61 -34.19 -15.12
CA GLN A 234 21.28 -35.37 -15.69
C GLN A 234 21.58 -35.21 -17.18
N GLN A 235 20.64 -34.65 -17.96
CA GLN A 235 20.83 -34.40 -19.40
C GLN A 235 21.92 -33.35 -19.68
N SER A 236 21.97 -32.27 -18.89
CA SER A 236 23.04 -31.26 -19.00
C SER A 236 24.42 -31.81 -18.60
N SER A 237 24.48 -32.77 -17.68
CA SER A 237 25.73 -33.44 -17.29
C SER A 237 26.23 -34.45 -18.33
N GLN A 238 25.34 -35.01 -19.17
CA GLN A 238 25.72 -35.85 -20.31
C GLN A 238 26.20 -35.03 -21.51
N TYR A 239 25.65 -33.84 -21.75
CA TYR A 239 26.09 -32.97 -22.85
C TYR A 239 27.41 -32.23 -22.57
N ASN A 240 27.78 -32.02 -21.31
CA ASN A 240 29.06 -31.41 -20.93
C ASN A 240 30.23 -32.41 -20.84
N ASN A 241 30.03 -33.68 -21.18
CA ASN A 241 31.06 -34.72 -21.22
C ASN A 241 31.31 -35.27 -22.65
N VAL A 242 30.92 -34.53 -23.69
CA VAL A 242 31.26 -34.81 -25.10
C VAL A 242 32.15 -33.69 -25.63
#